data_AF-A0A9N7NUJ7-F1
#
_entry.id   AF-A0A9N7NUJ7-F1
#
_cell.length_a   1.000
_cell.length_b   1.000
_cell.length_c   1.000
_cell.angle_alpha   90.00
_cell.angle_beta   90.00
_cell.angle_gamma   90.00
#
_symmetry.space_group_name_H-M   'P 1'
#
loop_
_entity.id
_entity.type
_entity.pdbx_description
1 polymer ?
#
loop_
_entity_poly.entity_id
_entity_poly.type
_entity_poly.pdbx_seq_one_letter_code
_entity_poly.pdbx_strand_id
1 'polypeptide(L)'
;FEIIFKNGDLILMKENIRSLRQDHYVEVCVLDTWCRILNLRELNRKPDMPFRFFGSSYSSMHSVLMPDEKWDYENKVRLFCDAVADDLRKAGCEDKLEDIDMIMFPVCKSEHLYVVCFNFKKDAIEILDNSSKGGTMLSKYESQHVHL
;
A
#
# COMPACT_ATOMS: atom_id res chain seq x y z
N PHE A 1 8.81 26.36 -5.61
CA PHE A 1 8.35 24.98 -5.87
C PHE A 1 9.52 24.17 -6.39
N GLU A 2 9.86 23.06 -5.72
CA GLU A 2 11.01 22.22 -6.08
C GLU A 2 10.53 20.76 -6.11
N ILE A 3 10.63 20.13 -7.28
CA ILE A 3 10.30 18.71 -7.48
C ILE A 3 11.55 17.90 -7.18
N ILE A 4 11.43 16.92 -6.28
CA ILE A 4 12.54 16.02 -5.90
C ILE A 4 12.42 14.66 -6.60
N PHE A 5 11.20 14.22 -6.91
CA PHE A 5 10.98 12.99 -7.65
C PHE A 5 9.76 13.11 -8.57
N LYS A 6 9.85 12.50 -9.76
CA LYS A 6 8.73 12.37 -10.69
C LYS A 6 8.80 11.02 -11.39
N ASN A 7 7.71 10.26 -11.35
CA ASN A 7 7.56 9.00 -12.07
C ASN A 7 6.11 8.86 -12.57
N GLY A 8 5.90 9.09 -13.87
CA GLY A 8 4.56 9.17 -14.45
C GLY A 8 3.76 10.33 -13.85
N ASP A 9 2.60 10.00 -13.30
CA ASP A 9 1.65 10.87 -12.60
C ASP A 9 2.08 11.23 -11.17
N LEU A 10 2.98 10.45 -10.57
CA LEU A 10 3.47 10.69 -9.23
C LEU A 10 4.53 11.79 -9.21
N ILE A 11 4.24 12.88 -8.50
CA ILE A 11 5.15 14.00 -8.28
C ILE A 11 5.38 14.17 -6.78
N LEU A 12 6.65 14.17 -6.38
CA LEU A 12 7.05 14.46 -5.02
C LEU A 12 7.77 15.79 -4.95
N MET A 13 7.27 16.69 -4.11
CA MET A 13 7.88 17.99 -3.87
C MET A 13 8.75 17.96 -2.62
N LYS A 14 9.69 18.90 -2.55
CA LYS A 14 10.53 19.12 -1.36
C LYS A 14 9.74 19.34 -0.08
N GLU A 15 8.58 19.99 -0.19
CA GLU A 15 7.68 20.19 0.95
C GLU A 15 7.17 18.87 1.50
N ASN A 16 6.75 17.93 0.64
CA ASN A 16 6.27 16.61 1.06
C ASN A 16 7.35 15.81 1.80
N ILE A 17 8.62 15.92 1.38
CA ILE A 17 9.75 15.27 2.06
C ILE A 17 9.91 15.75 3.51
N ARG A 18 9.45 16.94 3.87
CA ARG A 18 9.51 17.43 5.25
C ARG A 18 8.65 16.61 6.21
N SER A 19 7.67 15.86 5.69
CA SER A 19 6.88 14.90 6.48
C SER A 19 7.70 13.73 7.04
N LEU A 20 8.92 13.50 6.54
CA LEU A 20 9.86 12.51 7.10
C LEU A 20 10.60 13.02 8.35
N ARG A 21 10.38 14.27 8.77
CA ARG A 21 10.97 14.80 10.00
C ARG A 21 10.36 14.12 11.21
N GLN A 22 11.13 14.13 12.31
CA GLN A 22 10.65 13.64 13.59
C GLN A 22 9.33 14.34 13.98
N ASP A 23 8.43 13.58 14.61
CA ASP A 23 7.13 14.02 15.12
C ASP A 23 6.15 14.54 14.05
N HIS A 24 6.37 14.21 12.77
CA HIS A 24 5.45 14.50 11.68
C HIS A 24 4.82 13.21 11.14
N TYR A 25 3.58 13.31 10.68
CA TYR A 25 2.93 12.24 9.93
C TYR A 25 3.47 12.19 8.51
N VAL A 26 3.89 11.01 8.06
CA VAL A 26 4.38 10.80 6.71
C VAL A 26 3.23 11.05 5.72
N GLU A 27 3.45 11.93 4.77
CA GLU A 27 2.46 12.22 3.74
C GLU A 27 2.26 11.04 2.79
N VAL A 28 1.03 10.86 2.33
CA VAL A 28 0.64 9.77 1.43
C VAL A 28 1.50 9.74 0.14
N CYS A 29 1.78 10.90 -0.45
CA CYS A 29 2.62 10.98 -1.65
C CYS A 29 4.07 10.53 -1.41
N VAL A 30 4.59 10.66 -0.17
CA VAL A 30 5.90 10.10 0.22
C VAL A 30 5.83 8.59 0.28
N LEU A 31 4.77 8.04 0.88
CA LEU A 31 4.54 6.58 0.95
C LEU A 31 4.41 5.96 -0.45
N ASP A 32 3.58 6.55 -1.30
CA ASP A 32 3.39 6.08 -2.67
C ASP A 32 4.67 6.20 -3.49
N THR A 33 5.50 7.22 -3.23
CA THR A 33 6.84 7.33 -3.84
C THR A 33 7.73 6.17 -3.44
N TRP A 34 7.74 5.79 -2.16
CA TRP A 34 8.51 4.62 -1.72
C TRP A 34 8.03 3.33 -2.36
N CYS A 35 6.71 3.12 -2.46
CA CYS A 35 6.14 1.96 -3.15
C CYS A 35 6.60 1.90 -4.61
N ARG A 36 6.58 3.04 -5.32
CA ARG A 36 7.07 3.12 -6.70
C ARG A 36 8.57 2.82 -6.80
N ILE A 37 9.39 3.38 -5.92
CA ILE A 37 10.84 3.12 -5.89
C ILE A 37 11.12 1.62 -5.65
N LEU A 38 10.37 0.98 -4.74
CA LEU A 38 10.55 -0.44 -4.44
C LEU A 38 10.12 -1.31 -5.62
N ASN A 39 9.02 -1.02 -6.30
CA ASN A 39 8.62 -1.71 -7.52
C ASN A 39 9.68 -1.57 -8.64
N LEU A 40 10.26 -0.39 -8.84
CA LEU A 40 11.34 -0.18 -9.80
C LEU A 40 12.59 -1.03 -9.48
N ARG A 41 12.87 -1.26 -8.19
CA ARG A 41 13.97 -2.13 -7.76
C ARG A 41 13.67 -3.60 -8.02
N GLU A 42 12.41 -4.01 -7.93
CA GLU A 42 11.99 -5.40 -8.18
C GLU A 42 12.16 -5.81 -9.65
N LEU A 43 12.17 -4.85 -10.59
CA LEU A 43 12.56 -5.10 -11.98
C LEU A 43 14.00 -5.60 -12.15
N ASN A 44 14.87 -5.30 -11.17
CA ASN A 44 16.28 -5.71 -11.14
C ASN A 44 16.56 -6.73 -10.02
N ARG A 45 15.51 -7.40 -9.53
CA ARG A 45 15.58 -8.45 -8.52
C ARG A 45 16.48 -9.61 -8.99
N LYS A 46 17.19 -10.25 -8.06
CA LYS A 46 17.89 -11.51 -8.34
C LYS A 46 16.88 -12.64 -8.57
N PRO A 47 17.06 -13.53 -9.57
CA PRO A 47 16.06 -14.55 -9.92
C PRO A 47 15.62 -15.48 -8.77
N ASP A 48 16.49 -15.70 -7.77
CA ASP A 48 16.27 -16.55 -6.60
C ASP A 48 15.53 -15.85 -5.45
N MET A 49 15.35 -14.53 -5.53
CA MET A 49 14.67 -13.74 -4.51
C MET A 49 13.17 -13.67 -4.76
N PRO A 50 12.34 -13.57 -3.71
CA PRO A 50 10.91 -13.47 -3.85
C PRO A 50 10.54 -12.19 -4.60
N PHE A 51 9.64 -12.30 -5.59
CA PHE A 51 9.10 -11.16 -6.29
C PHE A 51 8.04 -10.48 -5.43
N ARG A 52 8.33 -9.24 -5.02
CA ARG A 52 7.43 -8.44 -4.20
C ARG A 52 6.81 -7.35 -5.06
N PHE A 53 5.54 -7.07 -4.83
CA PHE A 53 4.85 -5.92 -5.38
C PHE A 53 4.35 -5.02 -4.26
N PHE A 54 4.55 -3.72 -4.43
CA PHE A 54 4.19 -2.69 -3.46
C PHE A 54 3.06 -1.85 -4.06
N GLY A 55 1.83 -2.09 -3.60
CA GLY A 55 0.66 -1.33 -4.02
C GLY A 55 0.68 0.10 -3.48
N SER A 56 -0.06 1.01 -4.12
CA SER A 56 -0.24 2.37 -3.61
C SER A 56 -1.25 2.42 -2.47
N SER A 57 -1.26 3.53 -1.75
CA SER A 57 -2.31 3.86 -0.79
C SER A 57 -3.71 3.82 -1.40
N TYR A 58 -3.85 4.12 -2.70
CA TYR A 58 -5.12 4.10 -3.43
C TYR A 58 -5.74 2.70 -3.48
N SER A 59 -4.95 1.62 -3.56
CA SER A 59 -5.47 0.25 -3.51
C SER A 59 -6.22 -0.03 -2.20
N SER A 60 -5.85 0.62 -1.09
CA SER A 60 -6.51 0.44 0.21
C SER A 60 -7.66 1.43 0.48
N MET A 61 -7.88 2.41 -0.39
CA MET A 61 -8.73 3.57 -0.11
C MET A 61 -10.20 3.18 0.10
N HIS A 62 -10.79 2.47 -0.85
CA HIS A 62 -12.21 2.12 -0.81
C HIS A 62 -12.53 0.85 -0.01
N SER A 63 -11.52 0.04 0.29
CA SER A 63 -11.66 -1.19 1.06
C SER A 63 -11.44 -0.97 2.56
N VAL A 64 -10.46 -0.14 2.93
CA VAL A 64 -10.01 0.02 4.33
C VAL A 64 -10.26 1.42 4.89
N LEU A 65 -10.07 2.46 4.07
CA LEU A 65 -10.12 3.86 4.50
C LEU A 65 -11.50 4.50 4.41
N MET A 66 -12.35 4.03 3.48
CA MET A 66 -13.71 4.54 3.25
C MET A 66 -14.78 3.42 3.37
N PRO A 67 -14.84 2.69 4.50
CA PRO A 67 -15.75 1.56 4.64
C PRO A 67 -17.24 1.97 4.57
N ASP A 68 -17.55 3.20 5.00
CA ASP A 68 -18.92 3.75 5.10
C ASP A 68 -19.50 4.22 3.75
N GLU A 69 -18.72 4.18 2.67
CA GLU A 69 -19.27 4.43 1.33
C GLU A 69 -20.31 3.35 1.00
N LYS A 70 -21.49 3.79 0.50
CA LYS A 70 -22.63 2.94 0.15
C LYS A 70 -22.40 2.14 -1.13
N TRP A 71 -21.27 1.46 -1.22
CA TRP A 71 -20.97 0.53 -2.30
C TRP A 71 -21.18 -0.87 -1.79
N ASP A 72 -21.86 -1.67 -2.60
CA ASP A 72 -21.93 -3.11 -2.36
C ASP A 72 -20.53 -3.74 -2.43
N TYR A 73 -20.45 -4.97 -1.93
CA TYR A 73 -19.21 -5.74 -1.89
C TYR A 73 -18.56 -5.88 -3.28
N GLU A 74 -19.35 -6.14 -4.33
CA GLU A 74 -18.86 -6.32 -5.70
C GLU A 74 -18.18 -5.06 -6.22
N ASN A 75 -18.75 -3.89 -5.97
CA ASN A 75 -18.15 -2.60 -6.36
C ASN A 75 -16.86 -2.32 -5.59
N LYS A 76 -16.81 -2.62 -4.28
CA LYS A 76 -15.58 -2.49 -3.48
C LYS A 76 -14.46 -3.39 -4.02
N VAL A 77 -14.79 -4.64 -4.34
CA VAL A 77 -13.83 -5.58 -4.96
C VAL A 77 -13.38 -5.08 -6.33
N ARG A 78 -14.31 -4.63 -7.19
CA ARG A 78 -13.97 -4.10 -8.51
C ARG A 78 -13.00 -2.93 -8.42
N LEU A 79 -13.26 -1.98 -7.53
CA LEU A 79 -12.42 -0.79 -7.39
C LEU A 79 -11.06 -1.09 -6.76
N PHE A 80 -11.00 -2.06 -5.85
CA PHE A 80 -9.74 -2.62 -5.39
C PHE A 80 -8.94 -3.23 -6.55
N CYS A 81 -9.57 -4.08 -7.36
CA CYS A 81 -8.93 -4.70 -8.53
C CYS A 81 -8.48 -3.66 -9.56
N ASP A 82 -9.31 -2.65 -9.85
CA ASP A 82 -8.98 -1.56 -10.77
C ASP A 82 -7.75 -0.78 -10.29
N ALA A 83 -7.68 -0.48 -8.98
CA ALA A 83 -6.53 0.18 -8.37
C ALA A 83 -5.24 -0.68 -8.43
N VAL A 84 -5.33 -1.97 -8.13
CA VAL A 84 -4.19 -2.89 -8.21
C VAL A 84 -3.71 -3.05 -9.66
N ALA A 85 -4.63 -3.17 -10.62
CA ALA A 85 -4.29 -3.28 -12.03
C ALA A 85 -3.61 -2.00 -12.55
N ASP A 86 -4.04 -0.83 -12.10
CA ASP A 86 -3.38 0.44 -12.42
C ASP A 86 -1.96 0.50 -11.85
N ASP A 87 -1.76 0.11 -10.60
CA ASP A 87 -0.45 0.08 -9.96
C ASP A 87 0.51 -0.93 -10.62
N LEU A 88 0.01 -2.11 -11.04
CA LEU A 88 0.80 -3.10 -11.76
C LEU A 88 1.30 -2.55 -13.10
N ARG A 89 0.41 -1.88 -13.86
CA ARG A 89 0.75 -1.22 -15.12
C ARG A 89 1.79 -0.13 -14.92
N LYS A 90 1.61 0.69 -13.89
CA LYS A 90 2.55 1.75 -13.50
C LYS A 90 3.92 1.20 -13.06
N ALA A 91 3.97 -0.04 -12.56
CA ALA A 91 5.19 -0.75 -12.22
C ALA A 91 5.84 -1.49 -13.40
N GLY A 92 5.16 -1.63 -14.55
CA GLY A 92 5.62 -2.45 -15.68
C GLY A 92 5.56 -3.95 -15.39
N CYS A 93 4.54 -4.36 -14.62
CA CYS A 93 4.35 -5.72 -14.12
C CYS A 93 2.94 -6.26 -14.38
N GLU A 94 2.16 -5.63 -15.26
CA GLU A 94 0.78 -6.02 -15.59
C GLU A 94 0.64 -7.49 -16.02
N ASP A 95 1.62 -8.03 -16.74
CA ASP A 95 1.64 -9.41 -17.22
C ASP A 95 2.34 -10.38 -16.26
N LYS A 96 2.71 -9.94 -15.06
CA LYS A 96 3.53 -10.72 -14.11
C LYS A 96 2.81 -11.05 -12.81
N LEU A 97 1.49 -10.89 -12.75
CA LEU A 97 0.72 -11.13 -11.51
C LEU A 97 0.93 -12.54 -10.96
N GLU A 98 1.01 -13.54 -11.84
CA GLU A 98 1.23 -14.95 -11.45
C GLU A 98 2.64 -15.22 -10.89
N ASP A 99 3.62 -14.37 -11.20
CA ASP A 99 4.99 -14.49 -10.70
C ASP A 99 5.19 -13.82 -9.33
N ILE A 100 4.22 -13.02 -8.86
CA ILE A 100 4.34 -12.27 -7.61
C ILE A 100 4.21 -13.22 -6.43
N ASP A 101 5.25 -13.28 -5.60
CA ASP A 101 5.26 -14.07 -4.37
C ASP A 101 4.53 -13.36 -3.22
N MET A 102 4.59 -12.03 -3.20
CA MET A 102 4.04 -11.22 -2.11
C MET A 102 3.52 -9.86 -2.61
N ILE A 103 2.35 -9.43 -2.12
CA ILE A 103 1.84 -8.07 -2.33
C ILE A 103 1.77 -7.33 -1.01
N MET A 104 2.35 -6.13 -0.96
CA MET A 104 2.37 -5.26 0.21
C MET A 104 1.53 -4.01 -0.06
N PHE A 105 0.54 -3.77 0.79
CA PHE A 105 -0.31 -2.58 0.74
C PHE A 105 -0.06 -1.69 1.96
N PRO A 106 0.43 -0.45 1.77
CA PRO A 106 0.47 0.51 2.86
C PRO A 106 -0.96 0.94 3.21
N VAL A 107 -1.28 0.97 4.51
CA VAL A 107 -2.54 1.48 5.02
C VAL A 107 -2.29 2.64 5.96
N CYS A 108 -2.86 3.79 5.62
CA CYS A 108 -2.78 5.02 6.43
C CYS A 108 -4.18 5.39 6.94
N LYS A 109 -4.50 5.01 8.18
CA LYS A 109 -5.81 5.24 8.79
C LYS A 109 -5.66 5.96 10.13
N SER A 110 -6.36 7.10 10.28
CA SER A 110 -6.44 7.85 11.54
C SER A 110 -5.08 8.03 12.22
N GLU A 111 -4.10 8.56 11.46
CA GLU A 111 -2.74 8.85 11.94
C GLU A 111 -1.87 7.61 12.24
N HIS A 112 -2.36 6.41 11.95
CA HIS A 112 -1.63 5.16 12.07
C HIS A 112 -1.22 4.61 10.70
N LEU A 113 0.02 4.13 10.61
CA LEU A 113 0.58 3.51 9.41
C LEU A 113 0.94 2.06 9.70
N TYR A 114 0.42 1.14 8.89
CA TYR A 114 0.79 -0.26 8.90
C TYR A 114 0.81 -0.81 7.47
N VAL A 115 1.33 -2.00 7.28
CA VAL A 115 1.36 -2.68 5.98
C VAL A 115 0.61 -3.99 6.06
N VAL A 116 -0.30 -4.22 5.12
CA VAL A 116 -0.94 -5.52 4.91
C VAL A 116 -0.17 -6.26 3.84
N CYS A 117 0.27 -7.48 4.13
CA CYS A 117 1.05 -8.32 3.24
C CYS A 117 0.28 -9.58 2.89
N PHE A 118 -0.05 -9.76 1.61
CA PHE A 118 -0.54 -11.01 1.06
C PHE A 118 0.68 -11.84 0.65
N ASN A 119 0.94 -12.93 1.39
CA ASN A 119 2.08 -13.80 1.19
C ASN A 119 1.64 -15.11 0.54
N PHE A 120 1.71 -15.17 -0.78
CA PHE A 120 1.22 -16.32 -1.55
C PHE A 120 2.09 -17.56 -1.36
N LYS A 121 3.38 -17.40 -1.01
CA LYS A 121 4.26 -18.54 -0.70
C LYS A 121 3.85 -19.28 0.56
N LYS A 122 3.25 -18.58 1.53
CA LYS A 122 2.86 -19.12 2.83
C LYS A 122 1.35 -19.34 2.95
N ASP A 123 0.57 -18.95 1.94
CA ASP A 123 -0.89 -18.86 2.01
C ASP A 123 -1.36 -18.09 3.25
N ALA A 124 -0.78 -16.90 3.45
CA ALA A 124 -0.99 -16.11 4.66
C ALA A 124 -1.19 -14.63 4.38
N ILE A 125 -1.97 -13.97 5.25
CA ILE A 125 -2.06 -12.51 5.32
C ILE A 125 -1.37 -12.06 6.61
N GLU A 126 -0.32 -11.25 6.47
CA GLU A 126 0.52 -10.75 7.57
C GLU A 126 0.31 -9.24 7.71
N ILE A 127 0.24 -8.71 8.93
CA ILE A 127 0.21 -7.25 9.19
C ILE A 127 1.53 -6.83 9.83
N LEU A 128 2.24 -5.91 9.18
CA LEU A 128 3.44 -5.26 9.71
C LEU A 128 3.02 -3.94 10.37
N ASP A 129 2.99 -3.94 11.69
CA ASP A 129 2.57 -2.82 12.52
C ASP A 129 3.72 -2.42 13.45
N ASN A 130 4.12 -1.15 13.40
CA ASN A 130 5.18 -0.61 14.25
C ASN A 130 4.66 -0.08 15.59
N SER A 131 3.36 -0.21 15.87
CA SER A 131 2.78 0.29 17.12
C SER A 131 3.29 -0.50 18.32
N SER A 132 3.72 0.22 19.36
CA SER A 132 4.04 -0.34 20.68
C SER A 132 2.80 -0.71 21.50
N LYS A 133 1.60 -0.42 20.98
CA LYS A 133 0.33 -0.72 21.64
C LYS A 133 0.16 -2.24 21.70
N GLY A 134 0.14 -2.82 22.90
CA GLY A 134 -0.32 -4.19 23.10
C GLY A 134 -1.81 -4.33 22.81
N GLY A 135 -2.27 -5.53 22.45
CA GLY A 135 -3.67 -5.81 22.14
C GLY A 135 -3.84 -6.96 21.17
N THR A 136 -5.05 -7.52 21.09
CA THR A 136 -5.39 -8.53 20.07
C THR A 136 -5.57 -7.84 18.70
N MET A 137 -5.38 -8.58 17.61
CA MET A 137 -5.63 -8.09 16.24
C MET A 137 -7.03 -7.46 16.12
N LEU A 138 -8.05 -8.12 16.66
CA LEU A 138 -9.43 -7.59 16.74
C LEU A 138 -9.46 -6.21 17.39
N SER A 139 -8.88 -6.06 18.57
CA SER A 139 -8.92 -4.78 19.31
C SER A 139 -8.21 -3.63 18.60
N LYS A 140 -7.25 -3.92 17.70
CA LYS A 140 -6.51 -2.91 16.95
C LYS A 140 -7.20 -2.52 15.65
N TYR A 141 -7.79 -3.49 14.96
CA TYR A 141 -8.25 -3.32 13.59
C TYR A 141 -9.78 -3.43 13.45
N GLU A 142 -10.48 -4.26 14.24
CA GLU A 142 -11.95 -4.38 14.15
C GLU A 142 -12.71 -3.23 14.81
N SER A 143 -12.19 -2.60 15.87
CA SER A 143 -12.80 -1.37 16.40
C SER A 143 -12.74 -0.20 15.41
N GLN A 144 -12.04 -0.38 14.28
CA GLN A 144 -11.99 0.53 13.14
C GLN A 144 -12.74 -0.02 11.92
N HIS A 145 -13.20 -1.26 11.94
CA HIS A 145 -14.00 -1.93 10.90
C HIS A 145 -15.37 -2.29 11.50
N VAL A 146 -16.22 -1.28 11.63
CA VAL A 146 -17.62 -1.49 11.98
C VAL A 146 -18.35 -1.94 10.71
N HIS A 147 -18.82 -3.19 10.75
CA HIS A 147 -19.72 -3.89 9.81
C HIS A 147 -19.11 -4.45 8.52
N LEU A 148 -18.68 -5.72 8.61
CA LEU A 148 -18.87 -6.69 7.51
C LEU A 148 -20.37 -6.89 7.26
#